data_AF-A0A1N6FRZ1-F1
#
_entry.id   AF-A0A1N6FRZ1-F1
#
_cell.length_a   1.000
_cell.length_b   1.000
_cell.length_c   1.000
_cell.angle_alpha   90.00
_cell.angle_beta   90.00
_cell.angle_gamma   90.00
#
_symmetry.space_group_name_H-M   'P 1'
#
loop_
_entity.id
_entity.type
_entity.pdbx_description
1 polymer ?
#
loop_
_entity_poly.entity_id
_entity_poly.type
_entity_poly.pdbx_seq_one_letter_code
_entity_poly.pdbx_strand_id
1 'polypeptide(L)'
;MYKRFIAGLGGAIALTILHETVRKNCKNAPEINKVGEEALEKSLNQFDASVDSPDKLYAATLVGDVIGNGIYYAGAATNKAGLLSGLAMGVGTVLLPGKIGLDDTPVAENNQKKMMTIGYYIFGALVTKLIYDRIK
;
A
#
# COMPACT_ATOMS: atom_id res chain seq x y z
N MET A 1 3.21 -13.61 -18.37
CA MET A 1 2.52 -12.33 -18.11
C MET A 1 1.47 -12.47 -17.01
N TYR A 2 0.44 -13.32 -17.17
CA TYR A 2 -0.62 -13.51 -16.17
C TYR A 2 -0.13 -13.89 -14.76
N LYS A 3 0.90 -14.75 -14.65
CA LYS A 3 1.49 -15.18 -13.37
C LYS A 3 1.96 -14.02 -12.49
N ARG A 4 2.52 -12.97 -13.12
CA ARG A 4 3.00 -11.78 -12.41
C ARG A 4 1.85 -11.01 -11.81
N PHE A 5 0.75 -10.87 -12.56
CA PHE A 5 -0.46 -10.21 -12.08
C PHE A 5 -1.12 -10.98 -10.95
N ILE A 6 -1.25 -12.32 -11.06
CA ILE A 6 -1.79 -13.16 -9.97
C ILE A 6 -0.92 -13.03 -8.72
N ALA A 7 0.40 -13.14 -8.87
CA ALA A 7 1.33 -13.01 -7.76
C ALA A 7 1.27 -11.62 -7.12
N GLY A 8 1.29 -10.55 -7.93
CA GLY A 8 1.24 -9.17 -7.46
C GLY A 8 -0.07 -8.85 -6.74
N LEU A 9 -1.20 -9.27 -7.31
CA LEU A 9 -2.51 -9.11 -6.67
C LEU A 9 -2.60 -9.91 -5.36
N GLY A 10 -2.04 -11.13 -5.33
CA GLY A 10 -1.99 -11.93 -4.11
C GLY A 10 -1.17 -11.26 -2.99
N GLY A 11 -0.02 -10.67 -3.33
CA GLY A 11 0.76 -9.88 -2.37
C GLY A 11 0.08 -8.59 -1.93
N ALA A 12 -0.62 -7.91 -2.83
CA ALA A 12 -1.41 -6.72 -2.51
C ALA A 12 -2.57 -7.03 -1.56
N ILE A 13 -3.33 -8.10 -1.83
CA ILE A 13 -4.40 -8.55 -0.93
C ILE A 13 -3.83 -8.94 0.44
N ALA A 14 -2.71 -9.65 0.49
CA ALA A 14 -2.08 -10.02 1.75
C ALA A 14 -1.61 -8.79 2.54
N LEU A 15 -0.99 -7.81 1.87
CA LEU A 15 -0.63 -6.52 2.44
C LEU A 15 -1.86 -5.80 3.03
N THR A 16 -2.95 -5.71 2.27
CA THR A 16 -4.18 -5.05 2.71
C THR A 16 -4.79 -5.76 3.92
N ILE A 17 -4.86 -7.09 3.92
CA ILE A 17 -5.35 -7.86 5.08
C ILE A 17 -4.48 -7.60 6.31
N LEU A 18 -3.15 -7.61 6.17
CA LEU A 18 -2.23 -7.31 7.26
C LEU A 18 -2.46 -5.91 7.81
N HIS A 19 -2.50 -4.90 6.93
CA HIS A 19 -2.69 -3.50 7.32
C HIS A 19 -4.02 -3.32 8.06
N GLU A 20 -5.13 -3.80 7.50
CA GLU A 20 -6.45 -3.69 8.10
C GLU A 20 -6.56 -4.42 9.44
N THR A 21 -5.97 -5.62 9.55
CA THR A 21 -5.98 -6.40 10.79
C THR A 21 -5.20 -5.67 11.88
N VAL A 22 -4.00 -5.18 11.59
CA VAL A 22 -3.18 -4.49 12.58
C VAL A 22 -3.79 -3.14 12.95
N ARG A 23 -4.31 -2.38 11.97
CA ARG A 23 -4.98 -1.10 12.21
C ARG A 23 -6.16 -1.23 13.17
N LYS A 24 -6.99 -2.27 13.01
CA LYS A 24 -8.19 -2.49 13.84
C LYS A 24 -7.87 -3.03 15.24
N ASN A 25 -6.72 -3.69 15.40
CA ASN A 25 -6.44 -4.47 16.61
C ASN A 25 -5.25 -3.94 17.44
N CYS A 26 -4.42 -3.06 16.90
CA CYS A 26 -3.22 -2.56 17.57
C CYS A 26 -3.25 -1.05 17.76
N LYS A 27 -2.80 -0.58 18.92
CA LYS A 27 -2.59 0.85 19.18
C LYS A 27 -1.38 1.37 18.40
N ASN A 28 -1.43 2.63 17.99
CA ASN A 28 -0.36 3.32 17.25
C ASN A 28 0.05 2.62 15.93
N ALA A 29 -0.86 1.85 15.33
CA ALA A 29 -0.65 1.31 14.00
C ALA A 29 -0.62 2.43 12.94
N PRO A 30 0.13 2.27 11.84
CA PRO A 30 0.08 3.21 10.74
C PRO A 30 -1.26 3.13 10.01
N GLU A 31 -1.79 4.29 9.64
CA GLU A 31 -3.08 4.44 8.96
C GLU A 31 -2.86 4.83 7.50
N ILE A 32 -2.24 3.92 6.73
CA ILE A 32 -1.89 4.13 5.30
C ILE A 32 -3.13 4.54 4.48
N ASN A 33 -4.32 4.03 4.83
CA ASN A 33 -5.57 4.37 4.18
C ASN A 33 -5.88 5.88 4.25
N LYS A 34 -5.53 6.58 5.33
CA LYS A 34 -5.77 8.03 5.46
C LYS A 34 -4.94 8.82 4.44
N VAL A 35 -3.70 8.41 4.21
CA VAL A 35 -2.84 9.00 3.18
C VAL A 35 -3.44 8.76 1.78
N GLY A 36 -3.96 7.56 1.54
CA GLY A 36 -4.64 7.21 0.29
C GLY A 36 -5.95 7.98 0.08
N GLU A 37 -6.76 8.14 1.12
CA GLU A 37 -8.00 8.92 1.12
C GLU A 37 -7.70 10.39 0.80
N GLU A 38 -6.73 11.00 1.46
CA GLU A 38 -6.31 12.37 1.18
C GLU A 38 -5.77 12.52 -0.25
N ALA A 39 -4.96 11.57 -0.72
CA ALA A 39 -4.45 11.56 -2.08
C ALA A 39 -5.58 11.47 -3.12
N LEU A 40 -6.57 10.61 -2.87
CA LEU A 40 -7.74 10.43 -3.73
C LEU A 40 -8.62 11.70 -3.76
N GLU A 41 -8.95 12.27 -2.60
CA GLU A 41 -9.68 13.54 -2.51
C GLU A 41 -8.95 14.67 -3.25
N LYS A 42 -7.65 14.83 -2.99
CA LYS A 42 -6.84 15.85 -3.65
C LYS A 42 -6.80 15.67 -5.18
N SER A 43 -6.80 14.42 -5.65
CA SER A 43 -6.84 14.13 -7.09
C SER A 43 -8.22 14.45 -7.69
N LEU A 44 -9.31 14.09 -7.00
CA LEU A 44 -10.67 14.37 -7.48
C LEU A 44 -10.98 15.86 -7.50
N ASN A 45 -10.50 16.61 -6.50
CA ASN A 45 -10.65 18.06 -6.44
C ASN A 45 -10.02 18.78 -7.64
N GLN A 46 -8.99 18.20 -8.29
CA GLN A 46 -8.42 18.76 -9.54
C GLN A 46 -9.38 18.66 -10.73
N PHE A 47 -10.40 17.82 -10.64
CA PHE A 47 -11.43 17.62 -11.66
C PHE A 47 -12.81 18.10 -11.21
N ASP A 48 -12.88 18.98 -10.20
CA ASP A 48 -14.12 19.47 -9.58
C ASP A 48 -15.06 18.33 -9.13
N ALA A 49 -14.48 17.20 -8.71
CA ALA A 49 -15.19 16.03 -8.20
C ALA A 49 -14.88 15.80 -6.71
N SER A 50 -15.84 15.23 -5.98
CA SER A 50 -15.68 14.84 -4.58
C SER A 50 -16.39 13.51 -4.30
N VAL A 51 -15.99 12.84 -3.22
CA VAL A 51 -16.73 11.70 -2.68
C VAL A 51 -17.30 12.13 -1.33
N ASP A 52 -18.58 12.47 -1.31
CA ASP A 52 -19.23 13.11 -0.15
C ASP A 52 -19.48 12.14 1.03
N SER A 53 -19.05 10.88 0.91
CA SER A 53 -19.27 9.85 1.93
C SER A 53 -17.94 9.26 2.37
N PRO A 54 -17.58 9.37 3.66
CA PRO A 54 -16.34 8.80 4.20
C PRO A 54 -16.19 7.30 3.91
N ASP A 55 -17.28 6.54 3.99
CA ASP A 55 -17.27 5.10 3.72
C ASP A 55 -17.00 4.79 2.25
N LYS A 56 -17.57 5.58 1.34
CA LYS A 56 -17.31 5.43 -0.10
C LYS A 56 -15.89 5.83 -0.45
N LEU A 57 -15.37 6.88 0.18
CA LEU A 57 -13.99 7.32 -0.02
C LEU A 57 -13.03 6.22 0.44
N TYR A 58 -13.19 5.73 1.67
CA TYR A 58 -12.42 4.62 2.20
C TYR A 58 -12.48 3.38 1.29
N ALA A 59 -13.67 2.98 0.84
CA ALA A 59 -13.83 1.84 -0.05
C ALA A 59 -13.13 2.04 -1.41
N ALA A 60 -13.26 3.23 -2.00
CA ALA A 60 -12.59 3.58 -3.25
C ALA A 60 -11.06 3.57 -3.10
N THR A 61 -10.55 4.15 -2.02
CA THR A 61 -9.13 4.10 -1.66
C THR A 61 -8.65 2.67 -1.49
N LEU A 62 -9.39 1.83 -0.76
CA LEU A 62 -9.01 0.43 -0.54
C LEU A 62 -8.91 -0.35 -1.85
N VAL A 63 -9.85 -0.15 -2.78
CA VAL A 63 -9.80 -0.75 -4.12
C VAL A 63 -8.60 -0.21 -4.91
N GLY A 64 -8.38 1.10 -4.88
CA GLY A 64 -7.24 1.76 -5.50
C GLY A 64 -5.90 1.21 -4.99
N ASP A 65 -5.77 1.03 -3.68
CA ASP A 65 -4.60 0.49 -3.01
C ASP A 65 -4.34 -0.96 -3.44
N VAL A 66 -5.36 -1.82 -3.47
CA VAL A 66 -5.19 -3.22 -3.90
C VAL A 66 -4.74 -3.28 -5.36
N ILE A 67 -5.33 -2.47 -6.25
CA ILE A 67 -4.97 -2.43 -7.67
C ILE A 67 -3.55 -1.85 -7.85
N GLY A 68 -3.28 -0.71 -7.23
CA GLY A 68 -1.99 -0.01 -7.33
C GLY A 68 -0.83 -0.85 -6.81
N ASN A 69 -0.99 -1.45 -5.62
CA ASN A 69 -0.01 -2.38 -5.08
C ASN A 69 0.10 -3.64 -5.93
N GLY A 70 -1.02 -4.14 -6.48
CA GLY A 70 -1.02 -5.30 -7.36
C GLY A 70 -0.18 -5.09 -8.62
N ILE A 71 -0.34 -3.92 -9.26
CA ILE A 71 0.46 -3.50 -10.42
C ILE A 71 1.93 -3.35 -10.02
N TYR A 72 2.20 -2.66 -8.91
CA TYR A 72 3.55 -2.46 -8.40
C TYR A 72 4.28 -3.80 -8.20
N TYR A 73 3.67 -4.71 -7.45
CA TYR A 73 4.25 -6.02 -7.16
C TYR A 73 4.34 -6.93 -8.38
N ALA A 74 3.38 -6.87 -9.31
CA ALA A 74 3.47 -7.60 -10.58
C ALA A 74 4.69 -7.15 -11.41
N GLY A 75 4.98 -5.84 -11.39
CA GLY A 75 6.19 -5.27 -11.99
C GLY A 75 7.46 -5.81 -11.34
N ALA A 76 7.50 -5.89 -10.01
CA ALA A 76 8.67 -6.36 -9.26
C ALA A 76 8.87 -7.88 -9.22
N ALA A 77 7.83 -8.69 -9.48
CA ALA A 77 7.81 -10.13 -9.25
C ALA A 77 8.93 -10.94 -9.96
N THR A 78 9.45 -10.49 -11.09
CA THR A 78 10.48 -11.24 -11.86
C THR A 78 11.91 -10.85 -11.53
N ASN A 79 12.12 -9.77 -10.78
CA ASN A 79 13.46 -9.30 -10.48
C ASN A 79 14.02 -10.04 -9.26
N LYS A 80 15.31 -10.39 -9.30
CA LYS A 80 16.04 -10.90 -8.12
C LYS A 80 15.99 -9.91 -6.93
N ALA A 81 15.59 -8.67 -7.20
CA ALA A 81 15.34 -7.58 -6.28
C ALA A 81 13.91 -7.55 -5.67
N GLY A 82 13.11 -8.62 -5.76
CA GLY A 82 11.72 -8.63 -5.26
C GLY A 82 11.56 -8.11 -3.83
N LEU A 83 12.49 -8.44 -2.92
CA LEU A 83 12.50 -7.90 -1.56
C LEU A 83 12.87 -6.40 -1.50
N LEU A 84 13.80 -5.96 -2.35
CA LEU A 84 14.18 -4.56 -2.47
C LEU A 84 13.01 -3.69 -2.95
N SER A 85 12.06 -4.26 -3.72
CA SER A 85 10.84 -3.55 -4.11
C SER A 85 9.93 -3.24 -2.92
N GLY A 86 9.74 -4.20 -2.00
CA GLY A 86 8.98 -3.99 -0.77
C GLY A 86 9.63 -2.94 0.13
N LEU A 87 10.96 -2.98 0.25
CA LEU A 87 11.71 -1.95 0.97
C LEU A 87 11.55 -0.58 0.31
N ALA A 88 11.70 -0.50 -1.01
CA ALA A 88 11.57 0.74 -1.76
C ALA A 88 10.18 1.37 -1.61
N MET A 89 9.10 0.58 -1.71
CA MET A 89 7.76 1.10 -1.45
C MET A 89 7.54 1.47 0.00
N GLY A 90 8.02 0.64 0.94
CA GLY A 90 7.92 0.97 2.35
C GLY A 90 8.55 2.32 2.69
N VAL A 91 9.76 2.57 2.18
CA VAL A 91 10.46 3.85 2.34
C VAL A 91 9.71 4.96 1.59
N GLY A 92 9.24 4.69 0.37
CA GLY A 92 8.45 5.63 -0.41
C GLY A 92 7.18 6.08 0.32
N THR A 93 6.41 5.15 0.85
CA THR A 93 5.17 5.45 1.59
C THR A 93 5.44 6.25 2.85
N VAL A 94 6.59 6.10 3.50
CA VAL A 94 6.97 6.92 4.67
C VAL A 94 7.44 8.31 4.28
N LEU A 95 8.21 8.46 3.20
CA LEU A 95 8.91 9.71 2.89
C LEU A 95 8.21 10.60 1.86
N LEU A 96 7.40 10.03 0.98
CA LEU A 96 6.78 10.76 -0.12
C LEU A 96 5.60 11.66 0.30
N PRO A 97 4.69 11.28 1.21
CA PRO A 97 3.48 12.07 1.48
C PRO A 97 3.78 13.55 1.78
N GLY A 98 4.65 13.82 2.74
CA GLY A 98 5.06 15.20 3.08
C GLY A 98 5.79 15.94 1.95
N LYS A 99 6.40 15.23 0.99
CA LYS A 99 7.08 15.84 -0.16
C LYS A 99 6.12 16.27 -1.27
N ILE A 100 4.95 15.65 -1.35
CA ILE A 100 3.91 15.95 -2.35
C ILE A 100 2.72 16.71 -1.74
N GLY A 101 2.89 17.19 -0.50
CA GLY A 101 1.91 17.98 0.23
C GLY A 101 0.69 17.17 0.66
N LEU A 102 0.91 15.94 1.12
CA LEU A 102 -0.03 15.13 1.89
C LEU A 102 0.41 15.07 3.35
N ASP A 103 -0.49 14.72 4.27
CA ASP A 103 -0.17 14.45 5.67
C ASP A 103 0.62 13.14 5.80
N ASP A 104 1.85 13.23 6.33
CA ASP A 104 2.70 12.07 6.60
C ASP A 104 2.53 11.52 8.02
N THR A 105 1.84 12.22 8.92
CA THR A 105 1.58 11.79 10.31
C THR A 105 0.99 10.36 10.40
N PRO A 106 0.06 9.93 9.53
CA PRO A 106 -0.51 8.58 9.61
C PRO A 106 0.51 7.45 9.46
N VAL A 107 1.65 7.70 8.80
CA VAL A 107 2.67 6.69 8.48
C VAL A 107 4.07 7.03 9.04
N ALA A 108 4.30 8.28 9.44
CA ALA A 108 5.63 8.81 9.76
C ALA A 108 5.72 9.57 11.10
N GLU A 109 4.64 9.65 11.91
CA GLU A 109 4.65 10.36 13.20
C GLU A 109 5.78 9.91 14.15
N ASN A 110 6.11 8.62 14.16
CA ASN A 110 7.15 8.07 15.02
C ASN A 110 7.86 6.87 14.37
N ASN A 111 8.99 6.45 14.95
CA ASN A 111 9.79 5.34 14.42
C ASN A 111 9.02 4.01 14.34
N GLN A 112 8.07 3.78 15.25
CA GLN A 112 7.24 2.57 15.23
C GLN A 112 6.38 2.54 13.95
N LYS A 113 5.62 3.61 13.65
CA LYS A 113 4.80 3.68 12.43
C LYS A 113 5.64 3.57 11.15
N LYS A 114 6.82 4.19 11.12
CA LYS A 114 7.76 4.08 9.98
C LYS A 114 8.19 2.63 9.75
N MET A 115 8.62 1.94 10.80
CA MET A 115 9.06 0.55 10.72
C MET A 115 7.93 -0.42 10.40
N MET A 116 6.74 -0.20 10.96
CA MET A 116 5.55 -0.99 10.63
C MET A 116 5.18 -0.82 9.16
N THR A 117 5.13 0.42 8.66
CA THR A 117 4.83 0.72 7.26
C THR A 117 5.84 0.01 6.34
N ILE A 118 7.14 0.15 6.60
CA ILE A 118 8.17 -0.54 5.82
C ILE A 118 8.00 -2.08 5.89
N GLY A 119 7.74 -2.61 7.09
CA GLY A 119 7.52 -4.04 7.31
C GLY A 119 6.33 -4.58 6.51
N TYR A 120 5.25 -3.82 6.41
CA TYR A 120 4.06 -4.23 5.65
C TYR A 120 4.38 -4.39 4.16
N TYR A 121 5.07 -3.43 3.55
CA TYR A 121 5.42 -3.52 2.13
C TYR A 121 6.44 -4.61 1.84
N ILE A 122 7.35 -4.91 2.78
CA ILE A 122 8.24 -6.08 2.70
C ILE A 122 7.41 -7.37 2.76
N PHE A 123 6.42 -7.45 3.65
CA PHE A 123 5.52 -8.60 3.75
C PHE A 123 4.76 -8.84 2.44
N GLY A 124 4.16 -7.80 1.84
CA GLY A 124 3.47 -7.93 0.55
C GLY A 124 4.40 -8.40 -0.59
N ALA A 125 5.65 -7.91 -0.61
CA ALA A 125 6.65 -8.35 -1.58
C ALA A 125 7.06 -9.82 -1.38
N LEU A 126 7.21 -10.26 -0.12
CA LEU A 126 7.50 -11.66 0.23
C LEU A 126 6.37 -12.59 -0.25
N VAL A 127 5.12 -12.25 0.07
CA VAL A 127 3.96 -13.05 -0.35
C VAL A 127 3.86 -13.10 -1.88
N THR A 128 4.06 -11.97 -2.56
CA THR A 128 4.13 -11.91 -4.04
C THR A 128 5.14 -12.92 -4.58
N LYS A 129 6.37 -12.89 -4.05
CA LYS A 129 7.44 -13.78 -4.48
C LYS A 129 7.09 -15.25 -4.24
N LEU A 130 6.56 -15.58 -3.06
CA LEU A 130 6.14 -16.94 -2.72
C LEU A 130 5.06 -17.46 -3.67
N ILE A 131 4.08 -16.63 -4.02
CA ILE A 131 3.03 -17.00 -4.98
C ILE A 131 3.64 -17.19 -6.37
N TYR A 132 4.48 -16.26 -6.83
CA TYR A 132 5.11 -16.34 -8.14
C TYR A 132 5.94 -17.62 -8.30
N ASP A 133 6.75 -17.96 -7.29
CA ASP A 133 7.62 -19.15 -7.30
C ASP A 133 6.82 -20.47 -7.26
N ARG A 134 5.56 -20.45 -6.81
CA ARG A 134 4.67 -21.62 -6.74
C ARG A 134 3.84 -21.83 -8.00
N ILE A 135 3.63 -20.80 -8.82
CA ILE A 135 2.85 -20.89 -10.06
C ILE A 135 3.76 -21.38 -11.20
N LYS A 136 3.66 -22.69 -11.50
CA LYS A 136 4.39 -23.36 -12.59
C LYS A 136 4.07 -22.82 -13.97
#